data_AF-A0A4V1XQU0-F1
#
_entry.id   AF-A0A4V1XQU0-F1
#
_cell.length_a   1.000
_cell.length_b   1.000
_cell.length_c   1.000
_cell.angle_alpha   90.00
_cell.angle_beta   90.00
_cell.angle_gamma   90.00
#
_symmetry.space_group_name_H-M   'P 1'
#
loop_
_entity.id
_entity.type
_entity.pdbx_description
1 polymer ?
#
loop_
_entity_poly.entity_id
_entity_poly.type
_entity_poly.pdbx_seq_one_letter_code
_entity_poly.pdbx_strand_id
1 'polypeptide(L)'
;MFGATAPGGSTLGATFSAVIGLFAMPSRVQSHRQQKAGDFRHLVLEELDMPGTITGVAALVLINLAWNQAPIAGWSQPYVYVTLILGFLILAVFFAIEIRYATHPLIPFDTLSSDMSFTLGAIACGWGCFGIWIFYSWQLLLVLRAESPLLAASLVSTVVNYGASIALGFAGTVEVNVNNCGLTEADVLKGYGEVLYVVIGLVWFGVVICVAFLVNTKTQRKKSVMDQDKPEA
;
A
#
# COMPACT_ATOMS: atom_id res chain seq x y z
N MET A 1 5.74 -8.30 4.59
CA MET A 1 6.96 -7.72 3.98
C MET A 1 7.56 -8.73 3.02
N PHE A 2 7.09 -8.77 1.77
CA PHE A 2 7.76 -9.55 0.72
C PHE A 2 8.80 -8.63 0.07
N GLY A 3 10.06 -9.03 0.20
CA GLY A 3 11.23 -8.20 -0.12
C GLY A 3 11.25 -7.78 -1.59
N ALA A 4 11.31 -6.47 -1.82
CA ALA A 4 11.55 -5.87 -3.13
C ALA A 4 13.05 -5.89 -3.53
N THR A 5 13.90 -6.66 -2.86
CA THR A 5 15.37 -6.61 -3.05
C THR A 5 16.00 -7.92 -3.53
N ALA A 6 15.23 -8.90 -4.00
CA ALA A 6 15.78 -10.08 -4.67
C ALA A 6 15.00 -10.38 -5.97
N PRO A 7 15.66 -10.56 -7.13
CA PRO A 7 15.02 -10.87 -8.41
C PRO A 7 14.14 -12.14 -8.41
N GLY A 8 14.24 -13.00 -7.39
CA GLY A 8 13.43 -14.22 -7.24
C GLY A 8 12.29 -14.14 -6.21
N GLY A 9 12.20 -13.07 -5.41
CA GLY A 9 11.21 -13.00 -4.32
C GLY A 9 9.80 -12.61 -4.78
N SER A 10 9.71 -11.75 -5.79
CA SER A 10 8.45 -11.23 -6.34
C SER A 10 7.69 -12.28 -7.17
N THR A 11 8.40 -13.16 -7.88
CA THR A 11 7.79 -14.24 -8.68
C THR A 11 7.17 -15.33 -7.82
N LEU A 12 7.82 -15.69 -6.69
CA LEU A 12 7.27 -16.65 -5.73
C LEU A 12 6.04 -16.10 -5.00
N GLY A 13 6.03 -14.81 -4.65
CA GLY A 13 4.86 -14.17 -4.05
C GLY A 13 3.66 -14.07 -5.02
N ALA A 14 3.94 -13.77 -6.29
CA ALA A 14 2.91 -13.68 -7.34
C ALA A 14 2.32 -15.05 -7.69
N THR A 15 3.15 -16.10 -7.79
CA THR A 15 2.63 -17.46 -8.03
C THR A 15 1.87 -18.00 -6.83
N PHE A 16 2.34 -17.74 -5.61
CA PHE A 16 1.64 -18.18 -4.40
C PHE A 16 0.28 -17.49 -4.22
N SER A 17 0.20 -16.18 -4.47
CA SER A 17 -1.06 -15.43 -4.45
C SER A 17 -1.99 -15.84 -5.60
N ALA A 18 -1.48 -16.19 -6.79
CA ALA A 18 -2.29 -16.72 -7.88
C ALA A 18 -2.86 -18.11 -7.56
N VAL A 19 -2.09 -18.99 -6.92
CA VAL A 19 -2.54 -20.33 -6.50
C VAL A 19 -3.59 -20.23 -5.40
N ILE A 20 -3.40 -19.35 -4.41
CA ILE A 20 -4.42 -19.06 -3.39
C ILE A 20 -5.64 -18.41 -4.03
N GLY A 21 -5.46 -17.49 -4.98
CA GLY A 21 -6.56 -16.89 -5.74
C GLY A 21 -7.37 -17.93 -6.51
N LEU A 22 -6.71 -18.96 -7.07
CA LEU A 22 -7.38 -20.08 -7.73
C LEU A 22 -8.21 -20.94 -6.77
N PHE A 23 -7.78 -21.04 -5.51
CA PHE A 23 -8.45 -21.82 -4.46
C PHE A 23 -9.53 -21.02 -3.70
N ALA A 24 -9.31 -19.71 -3.54
CA ALA A 24 -10.15 -18.81 -2.74
C ALA A 24 -11.29 -18.20 -3.54
N MET A 25 -11.21 -18.13 -4.88
CA MET A 25 -12.32 -17.71 -5.74
C MET A 25 -13.42 -18.78 -5.75
N PRO A 26 -14.57 -18.57 -5.06
CA PRO A 26 -15.72 -19.44 -5.22
C PRO A 26 -16.32 -19.14 -6.59
N SER A 27 -16.58 -20.17 -7.39
CA SER A 27 -17.15 -20.12 -8.74
C SER A 27 -18.56 -19.48 -8.81
N ARG A 28 -18.71 -18.17 -8.54
CA ARG A 28 -20.00 -17.47 -8.59
C ARG A 28 -20.15 -16.47 -9.74
N VAL A 29 -19.22 -16.46 -10.70
CA VAL A 29 -19.33 -15.65 -11.93
C VAL A 29 -19.12 -16.55 -13.15
N GLN A 30 -20.09 -17.41 -13.45
CA GLN A 30 -20.12 -18.22 -14.69
C GLN A 30 -21.31 -17.91 -15.60
N SER A 31 -22.07 -16.84 -15.37
CA SER A 31 -23.24 -16.53 -16.21
C SER A 31 -22.93 -15.88 -17.57
N HIS A 32 -21.69 -15.43 -17.84
CA HIS A 32 -21.28 -14.90 -19.17
C HIS A 32 -20.26 -15.77 -19.91
N ARG A 33 -20.15 -17.07 -19.57
CA ARG A 33 -19.26 -18.02 -20.25
C ARG A 33 -19.85 -18.55 -21.56
N GLN A 34 -20.32 -17.67 -22.45
CA GLN A 34 -20.74 -18.02 -23.81
C GLN A 34 -20.50 -16.89 -24.84
N GLN A 35 -19.41 -16.12 -24.72
CA GLN A 35 -18.96 -15.26 -25.82
C GLN A 35 -17.52 -15.57 -26.23
N LYS A 36 -17.44 -16.51 -27.19
CA LYS A 36 -16.42 -16.69 -28.23
C LYS A 36 -14.94 -16.48 -27.87
N ALA A 37 -14.23 -17.61 -27.75
CA ALA A 37 -12.77 -17.74 -27.82
C ALA A 37 -12.16 -17.39 -29.22
N GLY A 38 -12.82 -16.55 -30.02
CA GLY A 38 -12.36 -16.13 -31.36
C GLY A 38 -11.79 -14.71 -31.42
N ASP A 39 -11.88 -13.94 -30.33
CA ASP A 39 -11.84 -12.47 -30.40
C ASP A 39 -10.78 -11.84 -29.49
N PHE A 40 -9.77 -12.58 -29.04
CA PHE A 40 -8.77 -12.07 -28.09
C PHE A 40 -8.00 -10.86 -28.64
N ARG A 41 -7.77 -10.79 -29.95
CA ARG A 41 -7.06 -9.66 -30.58
C ARG A 41 -7.93 -8.42 -30.76
N HIS A 42 -9.22 -8.58 -31.07
CA HIS A 42 -10.15 -7.47 -31.19
C HIS A 42 -10.54 -6.95 -29.81
N LEU A 43 -10.80 -7.82 -28.84
CA LEU A 43 -11.02 -7.43 -27.43
C LEU A 43 -9.79 -6.73 -26.84
N VAL A 44 -8.57 -7.21 -27.11
CA VAL A 44 -7.33 -6.57 -26.61
C VAL A 44 -7.01 -5.25 -27.32
N LEU A 45 -7.42 -5.05 -28.58
CA LEU A 45 -7.15 -3.81 -29.32
C LEU A 45 -8.26 -2.77 -29.18
N GLU A 46 -9.50 -3.20 -28.97
CA GLU A 46 -10.71 -2.36 -28.96
C GLU A 46 -11.20 -2.07 -27.53
N GLU A 47 -10.87 -2.95 -26.56
CA GLU A 47 -11.32 -2.84 -25.16
C GLU A 47 -10.19 -2.60 -24.15
N LEU A 48 -8.93 -2.88 -24.52
CA LEU A 48 -7.74 -2.53 -23.75
C LEU A 48 -7.00 -1.39 -24.47
N ASP A 49 -6.89 -0.21 -23.85
CA ASP A 49 -6.09 0.89 -24.39
C ASP A 49 -4.60 0.51 -24.43
N MET A 50 -4.19 -0.13 -25.52
CA MET A 50 -2.82 -0.58 -25.79
C MET A 50 -1.80 0.58 -25.80
N PRO A 51 -2.04 1.72 -26.50
CA PRO A 51 -1.11 2.84 -26.43
C PRO A 51 -1.02 3.44 -25.03
N GLY A 52 -2.12 3.53 -24.28
CA GLY A 52 -2.12 3.94 -22.88
C GLY A 52 -1.29 2.98 -22.01
N THR A 53 -1.51 1.68 -22.14
CA THR A 53 -0.79 0.66 -21.36
C THR A 53 0.71 0.67 -21.63
N ILE A 54 1.14 0.77 -22.89
CA ILE A 54 2.56 0.81 -23.26
C ILE A 54 3.24 2.07 -22.72
N THR A 55 2.60 3.23 -22.88
CA THR A 55 3.16 4.50 -22.42
C THR A 55 3.19 4.60 -20.90
N GLY A 56 2.16 4.11 -20.21
CA GLY A 56 2.10 4.03 -18.74
C GLY A 56 3.17 3.10 -18.16
N VAL A 57 3.33 1.89 -18.70
CA VAL A 57 4.38 0.95 -18.26
C VAL A 57 5.76 1.52 -18.53
N ALA A 58 6.01 2.10 -19.72
CA ALA A 58 7.29 2.72 -20.05
C ALA A 58 7.64 3.88 -19.10
N ALA A 59 6.67 4.74 -18.76
CA ALA A 59 6.86 5.83 -17.80
C ALA A 59 7.25 5.30 -16.42
N LEU A 60 6.52 4.30 -15.90
CA LEU A 60 6.80 3.68 -14.60
C LEU A 60 8.19 3.03 -14.55
N VAL A 61 8.61 2.36 -15.63
CA VAL A 61 9.95 1.74 -15.73
C VAL A 61 11.04 2.80 -15.70
N LEU A 62 10.89 3.91 -16.43
CA LEU A 62 11.89 4.99 -16.46
C LEU A 62 12.02 5.70 -15.12
N ILE A 63 10.89 6.00 -14.46
CA ILE A 63 10.89 6.60 -13.12
C ILE A 63 11.55 5.65 -12.11
N ASN A 64 11.22 4.35 -12.17
CA ASN A 64 11.83 3.35 -11.31
C ASN A 64 13.35 3.24 -11.54
N LEU A 65 13.79 3.25 -12.80
CA LEU A 65 15.21 3.24 -13.15
C LEU A 65 15.92 4.46 -12.58
N ALA A 66 15.37 5.66 -12.74
CA ALA A 66 15.96 6.88 -12.20
C ALA A 66 16.08 6.84 -10.67
N TRP A 67 15.02 6.42 -9.98
CA TRP A 67 15.02 6.29 -8.51
C TRP A 67 15.96 5.20 -8.00
N ASN A 68 16.10 4.09 -8.72
CA ASN A 68 17.03 3.03 -8.35
C ASN A 68 18.50 3.42 -8.60
N GLN A 69 18.76 4.21 -9.65
CA GLN A 69 20.11 4.65 -9.99
C GLN A 69 20.57 5.88 -9.20
N ALA A 70 19.64 6.72 -8.71
CA ALA A 70 19.98 7.92 -7.97
C ALA A 70 20.87 7.67 -6.72
N PRO A 71 20.65 6.63 -5.89
CA PRO A 71 21.53 6.32 -4.77
C PRO A 71 22.90 5.73 -5.16
N ILE A 72 22.99 5.04 -6.31
CA ILE A 72 24.20 4.31 -6.73
C ILE A 72 25.14 5.24 -7.51
N ALA A 73 24.60 5.94 -8.51
CA ALA A 73 25.35 6.80 -9.42
C ALA A 73 25.42 8.26 -8.97
N GLY A 74 24.53 8.67 -8.08
CA GLY A 74 24.37 10.05 -7.64
C GLY A 74 23.60 10.92 -8.64
N TRP A 75 23.01 12.00 -8.13
CA TRP A 75 22.25 12.98 -8.92
C TRP A 75 23.11 13.83 -9.87
N SER A 76 24.44 13.77 -9.73
CA SER A 76 25.38 14.48 -10.58
C SER A 76 25.46 13.90 -12.00
N GLN A 77 25.05 12.65 -12.19
CA GLN A 77 25.11 11.98 -13.48
C GLN A 77 23.95 12.40 -14.39
N PRO A 78 24.21 12.87 -15.63
CA PRO A 78 23.19 13.40 -16.53
C PRO A 78 22.02 12.46 -16.80
N TYR A 79 22.29 11.16 -16.95
CA TYR A 79 21.25 10.20 -17.31
C TYR A 79 20.22 9.99 -16.19
N VAL A 80 20.55 10.24 -14.92
CA VAL A 80 19.64 10.01 -13.78
C VAL A 80 18.48 11.00 -13.80
N TYR A 81 18.77 12.30 -13.87
CA TYR A 81 17.71 13.30 -13.92
C TYR A 81 17.06 13.39 -15.31
N VAL A 82 17.79 13.12 -16.40
CA VAL A 82 17.19 13.09 -17.75
C VAL A 82 16.16 11.97 -17.86
N THR A 83 16.45 10.76 -17.37
CA THR A 83 15.47 9.66 -17.38
C THR A 83 14.30 9.93 -16.44
N LEU A 84 14.51 10.62 -15.32
CA LEU A 84 13.43 11.03 -14.42
C LEU A 84 12.49 12.04 -15.09
N ILE A 85 13.04 13.11 -15.67
CA ILE A 85 12.26 14.13 -16.38
C ILE A 85 11.53 13.50 -17.57
N LEU A 86 12.21 12.66 -18.35
CA LEU A 86 11.61 11.95 -19.46
C LEU A 86 10.47 11.02 -19.00
N GLY A 87 10.65 10.32 -17.87
CA GLY A 87 9.62 9.49 -17.27
C GLY A 87 8.37 10.28 -16.89
N PHE A 88 8.54 11.44 -16.24
CA PHE A 88 7.41 12.33 -15.93
C PHE A 88 6.76 12.96 -17.17
N LEU A 89 7.53 13.28 -18.21
CA LEU A 89 6.99 13.76 -19.48
C LEU A 89 6.14 12.69 -20.17
N ILE A 90 6.63 11.45 -20.25
CA ILE A 90 5.88 10.33 -20.82
C ILE A 90 4.64 10.02 -19.96
N LEU A 91 4.74 10.15 -18.64
CA LEU A 91 3.58 10.02 -17.74
C LEU A 91 2.54 11.12 -17.98
N ALA A 92 2.95 12.36 -18.20
CA ALA A 92 2.05 13.45 -18.54
C ALA A 92 1.38 13.24 -19.91
N VAL A 93 2.14 12.72 -20.89
CA VAL A 93 1.61 12.33 -22.20
C VAL A 93 0.60 11.19 -22.06
N PHE A 94 0.86 10.19 -21.21
CA PHE A 94 -0.08 9.13 -20.89
C PHE A 94 -1.41 9.71 -20.36
N PHE A 95 -1.36 10.58 -19.34
CA PHE A 95 -2.59 11.23 -18.85
C PHE A 95 -3.28 12.10 -19.90
N ALA A 96 -2.54 12.78 -20.78
CA ALA A 96 -3.12 13.58 -21.85
C ALA A 96 -3.84 12.71 -22.89
N ILE A 97 -3.26 11.57 -23.26
CA ILE A 97 -3.89 10.58 -24.16
C ILE A 97 -5.14 10.00 -23.50
N GLU A 98 -5.02 9.56 -22.24
CA GLU A 98 -6.09 8.91 -21.49
C GLU A 98 -7.30 9.83 -21.26
N ILE A 99 -7.06 11.11 -20.95
CA ILE A 99 -8.12 12.07 -20.62
C ILE A 99 -8.77 12.67 -21.88
N ARG A 100 -8.06 12.75 -23.01
CA ARG A 100 -8.55 13.45 -24.22
C ARG A 100 -8.93 12.55 -25.38
N TYR A 101 -8.34 11.36 -25.52
CA TYR A 101 -8.45 10.53 -26.71
C TYR A 101 -9.07 9.14 -26.49
N ALA A 102 -9.01 8.57 -25.28
CA ALA A 102 -9.51 7.22 -25.04
C ALA A 102 -11.05 7.16 -24.98
N THR A 103 -11.67 6.35 -25.83
CA THR A 103 -13.12 6.03 -25.80
C THR A 103 -13.50 5.15 -24.61
N HIS A 104 -12.55 4.36 -24.10
CA HIS A 104 -12.67 3.54 -22.90
C HIS A 104 -11.46 3.78 -22.00
N PRO A 105 -11.49 4.82 -21.15
CA PRO A 105 -10.35 5.13 -20.28
C PRO A 105 -10.14 4.04 -19.23
N LEU A 106 -8.89 3.58 -19.09
CA LEU A 106 -8.36 2.71 -18.05
C LEU A 106 -8.59 3.29 -16.65
N ILE A 107 -8.57 4.61 -16.52
CA ILE A 107 -8.93 5.32 -15.29
C ILE A 107 -10.21 6.11 -15.55
N PRO A 108 -11.39 5.55 -15.22
CA PRO A 108 -12.67 6.21 -15.49
C PRO A 108 -12.92 7.34 -14.48
N PHE A 109 -12.24 8.47 -14.66
CA PHE A 109 -12.33 9.65 -13.79
C PHE A 109 -13.76 10.19 -13.64
N ASP A 110 -14.63 9.94 -14.61
CA ASP A 110 -16.05 10.30 -14.54
C ASP A 110 -16.87 9.44 -13.56
N THR A 111 -16.35 8.24 -13.22
CA THR A 111 -16.98 7.33 -12.24
C THR A 111 -16.33 7.38 -10.87
N LEU A 112 -15.24 8.14 -10.71
CA LEU A 112 -14.59 8.39 -9.44
C LEU A 112 -15.45 9.34 -8.60
N SER A 113 -16.40 8.77 -7.85
CA SER A 113 -17.19 9.50 -6.87
C SER A 113 -16.31 10.11 -5.78
N SER A 114 -16.81 11.14 -5.10
CA SER A 114 -16.12 11.77 -3.97
C SER A 114 -15.80 10.76 -2.85
N ASP A 115 -16.64 9.74 -2.67
CA ASP A 115 -16.43 8.69 -1.67
C ASP A 115 -15.28 7.74 -2.06
N MET A 116 -15.16 7.43 -3.36
CA MET A 116 -14.05 6.61 -3.88
C MET A 116 -12.72 7.37 -3.81
N SER A 117 -12.72 8.67 -4.14
CA SER A 117 -11.54 9.53 -4.03
C SER A 117 -11.03 9.62 -2.59
N PHE A 118 -11.94 9.78 -1.62
CA PHE A 118 -11.58 9.77 -0.20
C PHE A 118 -10.92 8.44 0.21
N THR A 119 -11.48 7.31 -0.23
CA THR A 119 -10.94 5.98 0.07
C THR A 119 -9.54 5.79 -0.54
N LEU A 120 -9.34 6.19 -1.79
CA LEU A 120 -8.03 6.14 -2.45
C LEU A 120 -7.01 7.07 -1.76
N GLY A 121 -7.44 8.26 -1.35
CA GLY A 121 -6.62 9.18 -0.56
C GLY A 121 -6.22 8.61 0.80
N ALA A 122 -7.15 7.94 1.48
CA ALA A 122 -6.89 7.28 2.76
C ALA A 122 -5.88 6.13 2.59
N ILE A 123 -5.99 5.32 1.54
CA ILE A 123 -5.03 4.25 1.22
C ILE A 123 -3.66 4.84 0.92
N ALA A 124 -3.58 5.89 0.09
CA ALA A 124 -2.33 6.57 -0.24
C ALA A 124 -1.65 7.15 1.02
N CYS A 125 -2.44 7.80 1.89
CA CYS A 125 -1.97 8.30 3.17
C CYS A 125 -1.47 7.17 4.09
N GLY A 126 -2.21 6.07 4.19
CA GLY A 126 -1.81 4.89 4.95
C GLY A 126 -0.47 4.32 4.48
N TRP A 127 -0.26 4.24 3.17
CA TRP A 127 1.01 3.79 2.58
C TRP A 127 2.16 4.77 2.85
N GLY A 128 1.88 6.08 2.81
CA GLY A 128 2.83 7.12 3.19
C GLY A 128 3.26 7.03 4.65
N CYS A 129 2.31 6.89 5.58
CA CYS A 129 2.58 6.69 7.00
C CYS A 129 3.43 5.44 7.27
N PHE A 130 3.17 4.34 6.56
CA PHE A 130 3.97 3.12 6.66
C PHE A 130 5.42 3.34 6.23
N GLY A 131 5.67 4.08 5.15
CA GLY A 131 7.02 4.42 4.70
C GLY A 131 7.79 5.25 5.73
N ILE A 132 7.14 6.26 6.31
CA ILE A 132 7.71 7.09 7.39
C ILE A 132 8.07 6.22 8.60
N TRP A 133 7.15 5.36 9.03
CA TRP A 133 7.37 4.45 10.15
C TRP A 133 8.55 3.49 9.91
N ILE A 134 8.66 2.91 8.71
CA ILE A 134 9.82 2.06 8.34
C ILE A 134 11.11 2.86 8.48
N PHE A 135 11.19 4.03 7.85
CA PHE A 135 12.41 4.84 7.84
C PHE A 135 12.90 5.17 9.26
N TYR A 136 12.01 5.67 10.12
CA TYR A 136 12.37 5.99 11.51
C TYR A 136 12.66 4.76 12.36
N SER A 137 11.99 3.63 12.12
CA SER A 137 12.31 2.37 12.83
C SER A 137 13.73 1.91 12.52
N TRP A 138 14.16 2.00 11.26
CA TRP A 138 15.53 1.71 10.85
C TRP A 138 16.54 2.67 11.48
N GLN A 139 16.26 3.98 11.47
CA GLN A 139 17.12 4.97 12.13
C GLN A 139 17.22 4.73 13.64
N LEU A 140 16.11 4.40 14.30
CA LEU A 140 16.10 4.10 15.73
C LEU A 140 16.95 2.87 16.06
N LEU A 141 16.85 1.80 15.28
CA LEU A 141 17.59 0.56 15.54
C LEU A 141 19.08 0.70 15.22
N LEU A 142 19.42 1.30 14.07
CA LEU A 142 20.81 1.41 13.62
C LEU A 142 21.58 2.54 14.32
N VAL A 143 20.95 3.70 14.54
CA VAL A 143 21.63 4.89 15.04
C VAL A 143 21.49 5.01 16.56
N LEU A 144 20.27 4.91 17.09
CA LEU A 144 20.04 5.12 18.53
C LEU A 144 20.34 3.89 19.37
N ARG A 145 20.04 2.69 18.87
CA ARG A 145 20.33 1.43 19.57
C ARG A 145 21.63 0.76 19.14
N ALA A 146 22.29 1.26 18.10
CA ALA A 146 23.53 0.70 17.55
C ALA A 146 23.45 -0.82 17.27
N GLU A 147 22.26 -1.30 16.88
CA GLU A 147 22.04 -2.71 16.60
C GLU A 147 22.63 -3.11 15.25
N SER A 148 23.04 -4.37 15.11
CA SER A 148 23.49 -4.89 13.82
C SER A 148 22.35 -4.84 12.78
N PRO A 149 22.64 -4.57 11.49
CA PRO A 149 21.61 -4.51 10.45
C PRO A 149 20.77 -5.79 10.33
N LEU A 150 21.37 -6.95 10.60
CA LEU A 150 20.68 -8.24 10.55
C LEU A 150 19.68 -8.38 11.71
N LEU A 151 20.06 -7.95 12.91
CA LEU A 151 19.15 -7.95 14.06
C LEU A 151 18.04 -6.91 13.90
N ALA A 152 18.36 -5.72 13.38
CA ALA A 152 17.36 -4.70 13.09
C ALA A 152 16.32 -5.22 12.07
N ALA A 153 16.77 -5.92 11.02
CA ALA A 153 15.89 -6.51 10.02
C ALA A 153 14.97 -7.58 10.62
N SER A 154 15.47 -8.44 11.51
CA SER A 154 14.64 -9.46 12.16
C SER A 154 13.57 -8.82 13.04
N LEU A 155 13.94 -7.81 13.85
CA LEU A 155 13.00 -7.07 14.70
C LEU A 155 11.89 -6.38 13.89
N VAL A 156 12.25 -5.68 12.82
CA VAL A 156 11.26 -5.00 11.96
C VAL A 156 10.35 -6.02 11.27
N SER A 157 10.92 -7.12 10.75
CA SER A 157 10.14 -8.20 10.13
C SER A 157 9.16 -8.83 11.11
N THR A 158 9.61 -9.13 12.33
CA THR A 158 8.79 -9.62 13.43
C THR A 158 7.61 -8.69 13.70
N VAL A 159 7.84 -7.39 13.90
CA VAL A 159 6.78 -6.42 14.19
C VAL A 159 5.75 -6.36 13.06
N VAL A 160 6.19 -6.35 11.80
CA VAL A 160 5.28 -6.31 10.65
C VAL A 160 4.47 -7.60 10.50
N ASN A 161 5.09 -8.76 10.66
CA ASN A 161 4.40 -10.04 10.50
C ASN A 161 3.39 -10.28 11.63
N TYR A 162 3.74 -9.95 12.88
CA TYR A 162 2.80 -10.04 13.98
C TYR A 162 1.67 -9.01 13.85
N GLY A 163 1.98 -7.77 13.48
CA GLY A 163 0.97 -6.73 13.25
C GLY A 163 -0.03 -7.11 12.15
N ALA A 164 0.47 -7.59 11.01
CA ALA A 164 -0.38 -8.07 9.92
C ALA A 164 -1.25 -9.27 10.32
N SER A 165 -0.68 -10.24 11.04
CA SER A 165 -1.41 -11.43 11.53
C SER A 165 -2.54 -11.05 12.48
N ILE A 166 -2.29 -10.11 13.40
CA ILE A 166 -3.30 -9.64 14.36
C ILE A 166 -4.43 -8.91 13.62
N ALA A 167 -4.08 -8.00 12.69
CA ALA A 167 -5.08 -7.28 11.90
C ALA A 167 -5.97 -8.22 11.07
N LEU A 168 -5.35 -9.19 10.38
CA LEU A 168 -6.08 -10.22 9.63
C LEU A 168 -6.93 -11.12 10.55
N GLY A 169 -6.45 -11.46 11.73
CA GLY A 169 -7.19 -12.26 12.70
C GLY A 169 -8.46 -11.54 13.17
N PHE A 170 -8.38 -10.25 13.50
CA PHE A 170 -9.56 -9.45 13.85
C PHE A 170 -10.51 -9.27 12.68
N ALA A 171 -10.00 -8.93 11.50
CA ALA A 171 -10.81 -8.78 10.29
C ALA A 171 -11.55 -10.07 9.95
N GLY A 172 -10.85 -11.20 9.89
CA GLY A 172 -11.45 -12.50 9.61
C GLY A 172 -12.46 -12.94 10.66
N THR A 173 -12.20 -12.69 11.95
CA THR A 173 -13.16 -13.02 13.02
C THR A 173 -14.45 -12.22 12.89
N VAL A 174 -14.35 -10.92 12.63
CA VAL A 174 -15.53 -10.05 12.48
C VAL A 174 -16.31 -10.45 11.23
N GLU A 175 -15.61 -10.70 10.12
CA GLU A 175 -16.22 -11.15 8.88
C GLU A 175 -16.99 -12.45 9.09
N VAL A 176 -16.38 -13.50 9.64
CA VAL A 176 -17.04 -14.82 9.76
C VAL A 176 -18.21 -14.84 10.76
N ASN A 177 -18.21 -13.94 11.75
CA ASN A 177 -19.29 -13.87 12.74
C ASN A 177 -20.44 -12.96 12.31
N VAL A 178 -20.19 -11.98 11.44
CA VAL A 178 -21.22 -11.06 10.93
C VAL A 178 -21.79 -11.54 9.60
N ASN A 179 -20.93 -12.07 8.72
CA ASN A 179 -21.32 -12.62 7.43
C ASN A 179 -22.00 -13.95 7.69
N ASN A 180 -23.34 -13.95 7.81
CA ASN A 180 -24.22 -15.10 8.09
C ASN A 180 -24.10 -16.21 7.03
N CYS A 181 -22.94 -16.87 6.94
CA CYS A 181 -22.55 -17.83 5.91
C CYS A 181 -22.60 -17.31 4.45
N GLY A 182 -22.73 -15.99 4.22
CA GLY A 182 -22.71 -15.37 2.89
C GLY A 182 -23.81 -15.87 1.96
N LEU A 183 -25.01 -16.16 2.50
CA LEU A 183 -26.12 -16.69 1.72
C LEU A 183 -26.77 -15.62 0.80
N THR A 184 -26.70 -14.35 1.19
CA THR A 184 -27.24 -13.20 0.44
C THR A 184 -26.15 -12.15 0.19
N GLU A 185 -26.21 -11.43 -0.94
CA GLU A 185 -25.27 -10.32 -1.24
C GLU A 185 -25.26 -9.24 -0.15
N ALA A 186 -26.39 -9.00 0.50
CA ALA A 186 -26.51 -8.07 1.62
C ALA A 186 -25.70 -8.50 2.85
N ASP A 187 -25.61 -9.80 3.14
CA ASP A 187 -24.86 -10.33 4.29
C ASP A 187 -23.34 -10.17 4.07
N VAL A 188 -22.88 -10.36 2.82
CA VAL A 188 -21.48 -10.19 2.44
C VAL A 188 -21.07 -8.71 2.52
N LEU A 189 -21.88 -7.82 1.97
CA LEU A 189 -21.64 -6.37 2.05
C LEU A 189 -21.63 -5.86 3.49
N LYS A 190 -22.51 -6.39 4.34
CA LYS A 190 -22.51 -6.12 5.77
C LYS A 190 -21.22 -6.59 6.43
N GLY A 191 -20.74 -7.79 6.09
CA GLY A 191 -19.45 -8.31 6.56
C GLY A 191 -18.30 -7.35 6.26
N TYR A 192 -18.16 -6.88 5.01
CA TYR A 192 -17.15 -5.90 4.63
C TYR A 192 -17.32 -4.56 5.37
N GLY A 193 -18.55 -4.09 5.56
CA GLY A 193 -18.85 -2.87 6.30
C GLY A 193 -18.36 -2.94 7.75
N GLU A 194 -18.72 -4.01 8.48
CA GLU A 194 -18.32 -4.17 9.89
C GLU A 194 -16.80 -4.32 10.06
N VAL A 195 -16.12 -5.03 9.16
CA VAL A 195 -14.65 -5.13 9.16
C VAL A 195 -14.02 -3.74 9.04
N LEU A 196 -14.57 -2.88 8.18
CA LEU A 196 -14.07 -1.52 7.98
C LEU A 196 -14.21 -0.68 9.26
N TYR A 197 -15.32 -0.80 9.99
CA TYR A 197 -15.48 -0.14 11.30
C TYR A 197 -14.50 -0.64 12.36
N VAL A 198 -14.20 -1.94 12.38
CA VAL A 198 -13.21 -2.51 13.31
C VAL A 198 -11.81 -1.98 13.04
N VAL A 199 -11.41 -1.86 11.77
CA VAL A 199 -10.14 -1.24 11.39
C VAL A 199 -10.08 0.22 11.88
N ILE A 200 -11.15 1.00 11.66
CA ILE A 200 -11.23 2.38 12.15
C ILE A 200 -11.08 2.43 13.67
N GLY A 201 -11.77 1.54 14.41
CA GLY A 201 -11.66 1.44 15.87
C GLY A 201 -10.24 1.16 16.36
N LEU A 202 -9.53 0.22 15.72
CA LEU A 202 -8.13 -0.11 16.04
C LEU A 202 -7.18 1.06 15.77
N VAL A 203 -7.41 1.82 14.69
CA VAL A 203 -6.63 3.04 14.38
C VAL A 203 -6.82 4.09 15.47
N TRP A 204 -8.07 4.37 15.88
CA TRP A 204 -8.36 5.31 16.96
C TRP A 204 -7.76 4.87 18.29
N PHE A 205 -7.80 3.58 18.60
CA PHE A 205 -7.16 3.03 19.80
C PHE A 205 -5.65 3.27 19.80
N GLY A 206 -4.98 3.07 18.65
CA GLY A 206 -3.57 3.42 18.47
C GLY A 206 -3.29 4.90 18.73
N VAL A 207 -4.12 5.80 18.21
CA VAL A 207 -4.01 7.25 18.45
C VAL A 207 -4.13 7.57 19.95
N VAL A 208 -5.08 6.95 20.66
CA VAL A 208 -5.25 7.14 22.11
C VAL A 208 -4.00 6.71 22.87
N ILE A 209 -3.39 5.57 22.53
CA ILE A 209 -2.13 5.11 23.14
C ILE A 209 -1.01 6.11 22.88
N CYS A 210 -0.88 6.60 21.63
CA CYS A 210 0.13 7.60 21.28
C CYS A 210 -0.05 8.89 22.09
N VAL A 211 -1.29 9.39 22.21
CA VAL A 211 -1.59 10.60 23.00
C VAL A 211 -1.26 10.37 24.48
N ALA A 212 -1.65 9.23 25.04
CA ALA A 212 -1.34 8.89 26.44
C ALA A 212 0.17 8.87 26.69
N PHE A 213 0.97 8.32 25.77
CA PHE A 213 2.42 8.33 25.86
C PHE A 213 3.00 9.76 25.80
N LEU A 214 2.48 10.61 24.92
CA LEU A 214 2.88 12.03 24.85
C LEU A 214 2.53 12.80 26.13
N VAL A 215 1.39 12.53 26.75
CA VAL A 215 1.02 13.15 28.04
C VAL A 215 1.94 12.67 29.16
N ASN A 216 2.23 11.37 29.21
CA ASN A 216 3.11 10.81 30.22
C ASN A 216 4.54 11.36 30.09
N THR A 217 5.09 11.43 28.87
CA THR A 217 6.44 11.98 28.63
C THR A 217 6.53 13.46 29.01
N LYS A 218 5.51 14.28 28.69
CA LYS A 218 5.45 15.68 29.15
C LYS A 218 5.38 15.79 30.66
N THR A 219 4.61 14.92 31.32
CA THR A 219 4.46 14.91 32.78
C THR A 219 5.78 14.53 33.46
N GLN A 220 6.48 13.53 32.95
CA GLN A 220 7.79 13.13 33.48
C GLN A 220 8.84 14.22 33.31
N ARG A 221 8.87 14.88 32.15
CA ARG A 221 9.76 16.02 31.91
C ARG A 221 9.46 17.19 32.86
N LYS A 222 8.19 17.45 33.17
CA LYS A 222 7.81 18.49 34.13
C LYS A 222 8.24 18.13 35.55
N LYS A 223 8.12 16.86 35.95
CA LYS A 223 8.60 16.37 37.26
C LYS A 223 10.12 16.50 37.40
N SER A 224 10.90 16.11 36.39
CA SER A 224 12.36 16.21 36.44
C SER A 224 12.86 17.65 36.55
N VAL A 225 12.19 18.61 35.91
CA VAL A 225 12.52 20.04 36.03
C VAL A 225 12.21 20.57 37.43
N MET A 226 11.10 20.14 38.04
CA MET A 226 10.70 20.57 39.39
C MET A 226 11.62 20.01 40.50
N ASP A 227 12.18 18.81 40.31
CA ASP A 227 13.14 18.24 41.27
C ASP A 227 14.54 18.88 41.17
N GLN A 228 14.92 19.45 40.01
CA GLN A 228 16.17 20.21 39.88
C GLN A 228 16.11 21.62 40.51
N ASP A 229 14.92 22.20 40.69
CA ASP A 229 14.74 23.56 41.24
C ASP A 229 14.52 23.57 42.77
N LYS A 230 14.59 22.40 43.43
CA LYS A 230 14.55 22.35 44.90
C LYS A 230 15.91 22.77 45.47
N PRO A 231 15.97 23.79 46.34
CA PRO A 231 17.22 24.18 46.99
C PRO A 231 17.72 23.02 47.86
N GLU A 232 19.01 22.70 47.75
CA GLU A 232 19.68 21.75 48.63
C GLU A 232 19.63 22.31 50.06
N ALA A 233 18.97 21.58 50.95
CA ALA A 233 18.78 21.93 52.36
C ALA A 233 19.96 21.47 53.23
#